data_AF-A0A536RA07-F1
#
_entry.id   AF-A0A536RA07-F1
#
_cell.length_a   1.000
_cell.length_b   1.000
_cell.length_c   1.000
_cell.angle_alpha   90.00
_cell.angle_beta   90.00
_cell.angle_gamma   90.00
#
_symmetry.space_group_name_H-M   'P 1'
#
loop_
_entity.id
_entity.type
_entity.pdbx_description
1 polymer ?
#
loop_
_entity_poly.entity_id
_entity_poly.type
_entity_poly.pdbx_seq_one_letter_code
_entity_poly.pdbx_strand_id
1 'polypeptide(L)'
;MRTLSTITSRRPFTLLGVLLAVLVIVAFVLVALNASQAGASPQQTVVVASRDLQPRIPISADSLATKSIPVPGTYPKVYFTRIEDVQGMVPLVAIPSGQAVVSNDVAKPNNALGSQSEYLPIPQGYVALTLPTSEQQGVADYIQPGDYMSVIATVSTAGKVAVKTIFT
;
A
#
# COMPACT_ATOMS: atom_id res chain seq x y z
N MET A 1 6.18 -7.57 -94.08
CA MET A 1 6.78 -7.55 -92.72
C MET A 1 5.87 -6.74 -91.81
N ARG A 2 5.06 -7.41 -90.97
CA ARG A 2 4.26 -6.76 -89.91
C ARG A 2 4.43 -7.60 -88.66
N THR A 3 5.07 -7.02 -87.65
CA THR A 3 5.40 -7.66 -86.38
C THR A 3 4.16 -7.67 -85.48
N LEU A 4 3.71 -8.87 -85.10
CA LEU A 4 2.66 -9.05 -84.09
C LEU A 4 3.31 -8.88 -82.71
N SER A 5 3.02 -7.78 -82.03
CA SER A 5 3.49 -7.55 -80.67
C SER A 5 2.53 -8.23 -79.69
N THR A 6 2.95 -9.35 -79.13
CA THR A 6 2.24 -10.07 -78.06
C THR A 6 2.27 -9.25 -76.77
N ILE A 7 1.11 -8.74 -76.36
CA ILE A 7 0.89 -8.15 -75.04
C ILE A 7 0.93 -9.30 -74.02
N THR A 8 2.11 -9.61 -73.49
CA THR A 8 2.22 -10.47 -72.31
C THR A 8 1.67 -9.70 -71.12
N SER A 9 0.44 -10.03 -70.70
CA SER A 9 -0.20 -9.47 -69.51
C SER A 9 0.53 -9.96 -68.25
N ARG A 10 1.60 -9.26 -67.87
CA ARG A 10 2.33 -9.45 -66.59
C ARG A 10 1.70 -8.68 -65.43
N ARG A 11 0.74 -7.80 -65.76
CA ARG A 11 -0.05 -6.96 -64.84
C ARG A 11 -0.81 -7.73 -63.75
N PRO A 12 -1.40 -8.93 -63.97
CA PRO A 12 -2.10 -9.64 -62.91
C PRO A 12 -1.16 -10.16 -61.82
N PHE A 13 0.06 -10.60 -62.18
CA PHE A 13 1.05 -11.06 -61.19
C PHE A 13 1.61 -9.92 -60.35
N THR A 14 1.83 -8.74 -60.94
CA THR A 14 2.24 -7.55 -60.19
C THR A 14 1.13 -7.04 -59.27
N LEU A 15 -0.13 -7.09 -59.71
CA LEU A 15 -1.28 -6.72 -58.87
C LEU A 15 -1.45 -7.68 -57.69
N LEU A 16 -1.27 -8.99 -57.91
CA LEU A 16 -1.32 -9.99 -56.85
C LEU A 16 -0.17 -9.82 -55.83
N GLY A 17 1.04 -9.53 -56.32
CA GLY A 17 2.19 -9.26 -55.45
C GLY A 17 2.00 -8.00 -54.59
N VAL A 18 1.45 -6.92 -55.17
CA VAL A 18 1.13 -5.69 -54.42
C VAL A 18 0.03 -5.94 -53.38
N LEU A 19 -1.01 -6.70 -53.72
CA LEU A 19 -2.08 -7.06 -52.78
C LEU A 19 -1.53 -7.84 -51.58
N LEU A 20 -0.68 -8.83 -51.82
CA LEU A 20 -0.03 -9.63 -50.76
C LEU A 20 0.89 -8.77 -49.89
N ALA A 21 1.67 -7.86 -50.50
CA ALA A 21 2.52 -6.95 -49.76
C ALA A 21 1.71 -6.04 -48.82
N VAL A 22 0.58 -5.50 -49.29
CA VAL A 22 -0.33 -4.68 -48.46
C VAL A 22 -0.92 -5.50 -47.31
N LEU A 23 -1.36 -6.74 -47.56
CA LEU A 23 -1.89 -7.61 -46.51
C LEU A 23 -0.85 -7.91 -45.41
N VAL A 24 0.39 -8.19 -45.79
CA VAL A 24 1.48 -8.45 -44.83
C VAL A 24 1.79 -7.19 -44.01
N ILE A 25 1.83 -6.02 -44.64
CA ILE A 25 2.04 -4.74 -43.94
C ILE A 25 0.91 -4.48 -42.95
N VAL A 26 -0.35 -4.67 -43.35
CA VAL A 26 -1.51 -4.48 -42.46
C VAL A 26 -1.48 -5.45 -41.28
N ALA A 27 -1.20 -6.74 -41.54
CA ALA A 27 -1.10 -7.75 -40.49
C ALA A 27 0.05 -7.42 -39.51
N PHE A 28 1.20 -6.98 -40.03
CA PHE A 28 2.35 -6.59 -39.20
C PHE A 28 2.02 -5.37 -38.32
N VAL A 29 1.38 -4.34 -38.88
CA VAL A 29 0.95 -3.15 -38.13
C VAL A 29 -0.06 -3.54 -37.04
N LEU A 30 -1.05 -4.39 -37.34
CA LEU A 30 -2.02 -4.84 -36.35
C LEU A 30 -1.37 -5.63 -35.21
N VAL A 31 -0.43 -6.53 -35.51
CA VAL A 31 0.33 -7.27 -34.49
C VAL A 31 1.20 -6.33 -33.65
N ALA A 32 1.87 -5.36 -34.27
CA ALA A 32 2.69 -4.38 -33.55
C ALA A 32 1.84 -3.50 -32.63
N LEU A 33 0.66 -3.05 -33.07
CA LEU A 33 -0.27 -2.29 -32.24
C LEU A 33 -0.82 -3.12 -31.08
N ASN A 34 -1.16 -4.39 -31.31
CA ASN A 34 -1.68 -5.26 -30.26
C ASN A 34 -0.59 -5.64 -29.23
N ALA A 35 0.65 -5.87 -29.69
CA ALA A 35 1.81 -6.07 -28.82
C ALA A 35 2.14 -4.82 -27.98
N SER A 36 1.91 -3.62 -28.54
CA SER A 36 2.09 -2.36 -27.81
C SER A 36 1.08 -2.18 -26.67
N GLN A 37 -0.15 -2.70 -26.84
CA GLN A 37 -1.17 -2.64 -25.79
C GLN A 37 -1.02 -3.74 -24.73
N ALA A 38 -0.38 -4.86 -25.06
CA ALA A 38 -0.15 -5.98 -24.13
C ALA A 38 0.79 -5.63 -22.95
N GLY A 39 1.50 -4.50 -23.01
CA GLY A 39 2.38 -4.02 -21.93
C GLY A 39 1.86 -2.78 -21.17
N ALA A 40 0.72 -2.21 -21.56
CA ALA A 40 0.22 -0.98 -20.94
C ALA A 40 -0.52 -1.31 -19.63
N SER A 41 0.19 -1.21 -18.49
CA SER A 41 -0.46 -1.27 -17.18
C SER A 41 -1.38 -0.06 -17.01
N PRO A 42 -2.65 -0.26 -16.59
CA PRO A 42 -3.55 0.86 -16.36
C PRO A 42 -2.94 1.82 -15.33
N GLN A 43 -3.07 3.11 -15.59
CA GLN A 43 -2.71 4.12 -14.60
C GLN A 43 -3.74 4.13 -13.49
N GLN A 44 -3.28 3.97 -12.26
CA GLN A 44 -4.10 4.04 -11.05
C GLN A 44 -3.62 5.22 -10.21
N THR A 45 -4.56 6.04 -9.74
CA THR A 45 -4.29 7.06 -8.73
C THR A 45 -4.13 6.38 -7.38
N VAL A 46 -2.97 6.56 -6.75
CA VAL A 46 -2.64 6.01 -5.45
C VAL A 46 -2.24 7.11 -4.49
N VAL A 47 -2.44 6.87 -3.19
CA VAL A 47 -1.93 7.72 -2.12
C VAL A 47 -0.44 7.43 -1.91
N VAL A 48 0.36 8.49 -1.88
CA VAL A 48 1.80 8.46 -1.64
C VAL A 48 2.16 9.34 -0.44
N ALA A 49 3.26 9.00 0.22
CA ALA A 49 3.85 9.83 1.27
C ALA A 49 4.47 11.10 0.66
N SER A 50 4.14 12.30 1.17
CA SER A 50 4.75 13.56 0.74
C SER A 50 6.04 13.88 1.51
N ARG A 51 6.25 13.19 2.65
CA ARG A 51 7.44 13.24 3.51
C ARG A 51 7.65 11.86 4.15
N ASP A 52 8.78 11.65 4.77
CA ASP A 52 9.08 10.39 5.45
C ASP A 52 8.10 10.15 6.61
N LEU A 53 7.38 9.02 6.55
CA LEU A 53 6.47 8.58 7.60
C LEU A 53 7.21 7.61 8.52
N GLN A 54 7.25 7.94 9.80
CA GLN A 54 7.87 7.08 10.81
C GLN A 54 6.87 6.05 11.32
N PRO A 55 7.34 4.84 11.68
CA PRO A 55 6.50 3.85 12.34
C PRO A 55 5.86 4.43 13.59
N ARG A 56 4.66 3.93 13.92
CA ARG A 56 3.97 4.19 15.19
C ARG A 56 3.47 5.62 15.40
N ILE A 57 3.68 6.52 14.45
CA ILE A 57 3.17 7.89 14.48
C ILE A 57 1.97 7.99 13.55
N PRO A 58 0.81 8.47 14.01
CA PRO A 58 -0.37 8.65 13.15
C PRO A 58 -0.07 9.53 11.93
N ILE A 59 -0.52 9.10 10.76
CA ILE A 59 -0.34 9.81 9.50
C ILE A 59 -1.27 11.03 9.47
N SER A 60 -0.70 12.20 9.24
CA SER A 60 -1.46 13.44 9.06
C SER A 60 -1.80 13.67 7.58
N ALA A 61 -2.90 14.37 7.29
CA ALA A 61 -3.33 14.63 5.92
C ALA A 61 -2.29 15.42 5.09
N ASP A 62 -1.53 16.31 5.72
CA ASP A 62 -0.47 17.11 5.09
C ASP A 62 0.80 16.29 4.75
N SER A 63 0.90 15.07 5.27
CA SER A 63 1.98 14.12 4.97
C SER A 63 1.66 13.20 3.79
N LEU A 64 0.52 13.41 3.13
CA LEU A 64 0.03 12.60 2.03
C LEU A 64 -0.16 13.42 0.75
N ALA A 65 -0.03 12.75 -0.39
CA ALA A 65 -0.38 13.26 -1.71
C ALA A 65 -0.98 12.13 -2.55
N THR A 66 -1.60 12.46 -3.68
CA THR A 66 -2.01 11.47 -4.67
C THR A 66 -1.10 11.54 -5.90
N LYS A 67 -0.75 10.37 -6.44
CA LYS A 67 0.06 10.26 -7.65
C LYS A 67 -0.51 9.16 -8.54
N SER A 68 -0.51 9.39 -9.85
CA SER A 68 -0.85 8.36 -10.81
C SER A 68 0.37 7.49 -11.09
N ILE A 69 0.26 6.18 -10.85
CA ILE A 69 1.31 5.21 -11.14
C ILE A 69 0.75 4.07 -12.02
N PRO A 70 1.56 3.48 -12.91
CA PRO A 70 1.16 2.29 -13.64
C PRO A 70 1.09 1.10 -12.69
N VAL A 71 -0.10 0.52 -12.50
CA VAL A 71 -0.29 -0.69 -11.70
C VAL A 71 -0.83 -1.80 -12.60
N PRO A 72 -0.19 -2.98 -12.64
CA PRO A 72 -0.75 -4.11 -13.39
C PRO A 72 -2.16 -4.44 -12.89
N GLY A 73 -3.11 -4.65 -13.81
CA GLY A 73 -4.50 -4.93 -13.42
C GLY A 73 -4.71 -6.23 -12.63
N THR A 74 -3.71 -7.11 -12.61
CA THR A 74 -3.67 -8.35 -11.82
C THR A 74 -3.14 -8.16 -10.40
N TYR A 75 -2.62 -6.97 -10.07
CA TYR A 75 -2.05 -6.71 -8.76
C TYR A 75 -3.15 -6.60 -7.69
N PRO A 76 -2.95 -7.14 -6.47
CA PRO A 76 -3.93 -7.02 -5.40
C PRO A 76 -4.24 -5.55 -5.07
N LYS A 77 -5.47 -5.28 -4.63
CA LYS A 77 -5.92 -3.93 -4.23
C LYS A 77 -5.34 -3.52 -2.86
N VAL A 78 -4.02 -3.34 -2.81
CA VAL A 78 -3.31 -2.90 -1.60
C VAL A 78 -3.15 -1.38 -1.54
N TYR A 79 -3.29 -0.69 -2.66
CA TYR A 79 -3.13 0.75 -2.73
C TYR A 79 -4.41 1.48 -2.31
N PHE A 80 -4.25 2.52 -1.50
CA PHE A 80 -5.32 3.46 -1.22
C PHE A 80 -5.46 4.45 -2.38
N THR A 81 -6.70 4.81 -2.72
CA THR A 81 -7.00 5.76 -3.81
C THR A 81 -7.35 7.16 -3.29
N ARG A 82 -7.68 7.29 -2.01
CA ARG A 82 -8.13 8.54 -1.39
C ARG A 82 -7.40 8.80 -0.08
N ILE A 83 -7.08 10.06 0.19
CA ILE A 83 -6.30 10.48 1.35
C ILE A 83 -7.07 10.18 2.66
N GLU A 84 -8.39 10.36 2.66
CA GLU A 84 -9.25 10.09 3.81
C GLU A 84 -9.23 8.63 4.26
N ASP A 85 -8.88 7.69 3.38
CA ASP A 85 -8.79 6.27 3.73
C ASP A 85 -7.49 5.95 4.49
N VAL A 86 -6.50 6.85 4.46
CA VAL A 86 -5.17 6.69 5.07
C VAL A 86 -4.97 7.64 6.25
N GLN A 87 -5.61 8.80 6.23
CA GLN A 87 -5.49 9.80 7.28
C GLN A 87 -5.83 9.20 8.65
N GLY A 88 -4.92 9.40 9.61
CA GLY A 88 -5.05 8.87 10.96
C GLY A 88 -4.60 7.42 11.12
N MET A 89 -4.33 6.67 10.06
CA MET A 89 -3.71 5.35 10.18
C MET A 89 -2.28 5.46 10.72
N VAL A 90 -1.78 4.35 11.26
CA VAL A 90 -0.44 4.27 11.87
C VAL A 90 0.46 3.38 10.99
N PRO A 91 1.63 3.87 10.54
CA PRO A 91 2.59 3.06 9.81
C PRO A 91 3.20 1.98 10.72
N LEU A 92 3.24 0.75 10.23
CA LEU A 92 3.91 -0.39 10.85
C LEU A 92 5.42 -0.38 10.52
N VAL A 93 5.77 0.18 9.37
CA VAL A 93 7.14 0.32 8.87
C VAL A 93 7.41 1.77 8.47
N ALA A 94 8.68 2.12 8.31
CA ALA A 94 9.05 3.43 7.79
C ALA A 94 8.67 3.52 6.31
N ILE A 95 7.95 4.56 5.91
CA ILE A 95 7.54 4.80 4.52
C ILE A 95 8.24 6.07 4.04
N PRO A 96 9.29 5.96 3.21
CA PRO A 96 9.99 7.12 2.66
C PRO A 96 9.08 8.02 1.80
N SER A 97 9.45 9.29 1.69
CA SER A 97 8.79 10.23 0.79
C SER A 97 8.75 9.73 -0.65
N GLY A 98 7.61 9.93 -1.32
CA GLY A 98 7.36 9.51 -2.70
C GLY A 98 6.91 8.05 -2.85
N GLN A 99 6.95 7.24 -1.79
CA GLN A 99 6.46 5.87 -1.82
C GLN A 99 4.94 5.81 -1.67
N ALA A 100 4.31 4.84 -2.34
CA ALA A 100 2.88 4.58 -2.20
C ALA A 100 2.58 3.95 -0.83
N VAL A 101 1.54 4.44 -0.18
CA VAL A 101 1.04 3.84 1.06
C VAL A 101 0.18 2.64 0.70
N VAL A 102 0.53 1.48 1.25
CA VAL A 102 -0.18 0.22 1.01
C VAL A 102 -0.80 -0.31 2.29
N SER A 103 -1.89 -1.06 2.15
CA SER A 103 -2.69 -1.60 3.25
C SER A 103 -1.92 -2.51 4.20
N ASN A 104 -0.80 -3.08 3.77
CA ASN A 104 0.02 -3.97 4.58
C ASN A 104 1.02 -3.20 5.48
N ASP A 105 1.29 -1.94 5.15
CA ASP A 105 2.28 -1.11 5.84
C ASP A 105 1.63 -0.19 6.87
N VAL A 106 0.29 -0.16 6.94
CA VAL A 106 -0.47 0.72 7.82
C VAL A 106 -1.59 -0.04 8.52
N ALA A 107 -1.96 0.45 9.69
CA ALA A 107 -3.05 -0.10 10.48
C ALA A 107 -3.95 1.00 11.05
N LYS A 108 -5.19 0.63 11.38
CA LYS A 108 -6.15 1.56 11.98
C LYS A 108 -5.82 1.79 13.46
N PRO A 109 -6.04 3.01 14.01
CA PRO A 109 -5.74 3.39 15.40
C PRO A 109 -6.36 2.55 16.53
N ASN A 110 -7.24 1.61 16.18
CA ASN A 110 -7.99 0.81 17.15
C ASN A 110 -8.00 -0.67 16.77
N ASN A 111 -7.17 -1.07 15.79
CA ASN A 111 -6.89 -2.47 15.55
C ASN A 111 -5.73 -2.86 16.46
N ALA A 112 -5.80 -4.04 17.09
CA ALA A 112 -4.66 -4.61 17.78
C ALA A 112 -3.48 -4.69 16.78
N LEU A 113 -2.46 -3.86 16.96
CA LEU A 113 -1.30 -3.75 16.06
C LEU A 113 -0.35 -4.95 16.14
N GLY A 114 -0.84 -6.10 16.61
CA GLY A 114 -0.02 -7.26 16.95
C GLY A 114 1.11 -6.87 17.92
N SER A 115 2.33 -7.35 17.65
CA SER A 115 3.53 -7.08 18.45
C SER A 115 4.07 -5.64 18.33
N GLN A 116 3.56 -4.84 17.40
CA GLN A 116 4.03 -3.48 17.16
C GLN A 116 3.11 -2.47 17.85
N SER A 117 3.36 -2.24 19.15
CA SER A 117 2.60 -1.27 19.92
C SER A 117 2.65 0.12 19.28
N GLU A 118 1.48 0.75 19.19
CA GLU A 118 1.30 2.17 18.90
C GLU A 118 2.27 2.96 19.78
N TYR A 119 2.90 4.00 19.23
CA TYR A 119 3.70 4.88 20.06
C TYR A 119 2.70 5.64 20.91
N LEU A 120 2.51 5.15 22.13
CA LEU A 120 1.74 5.80 23.17
C LEU A 120 2.72 6.72 23.90
N PRO A 121 2.85 8.00 23.49
CA PRO A 121 3.66 8.95 24.23
C PRO A 121 3.13 9.00 25.67
N ILE A 122 4.03 8.83 26.62
CA ILE A 122 3.70 8.98 28.04
C ILE A 122 3.32 10.45 28.24
N PRO A 123 2.08 10.77 28.64
CA PRO A 123 1.67 12.17 28.82
C PRO A 123 2.56 12.87 29.84
N GLN A 124 2.73 14.19 29.72
CA GLN A 124 3.52 14.95 30.70
C GLN A 124 2.97 14.73 32.11
N GLY A 125 3.90 14.46 33.05
CA GLY A 125 3.55 14.16 34.45
C GLY A 125 3.26 12.69 34.74
N TYR A 126 3.28 11.80 33.73
CA TYR A 126 3.14 10.36 33.90
C TYR A 126 4.50 9.66 33.81
N VAL A 127 4.58 8.47 34.42
CA VAL A 127 5.76 7.59 34.39
C VAL A 127 5.32 6.22 33.92
N ALA A 128 6.02 5.64 32.95
CA ALA A 128 5.82 4.25 32.57
C ALA A 128 6.53 3.33 33.56
N LEU A 129 5.81 2.29 34.00
CA LEU A 129 6.32 1.24 34.88
C LEU A 129 6.03 -0.12 34.24
N THR A 130 7.06 -0.97 34.17
CA THR A 130 6.89 -2.37 33.78
C THR A 130 6.62 -3.22 35.02
N LEU A 131 5.50 -3.97 35.01
CA LEU A 131 5.19 -4.95 36.03
C LEU A 131 5.63 -6.33 35.54
N PRO A 132 6.65 -6.95 36.15
CA PRO A 132 7.03 -8.31 35.76
C PRO A 132 5.89 -9.27 36.13
N THR A 133 5.42 -10.02 35.14
CA THR A 133 4.39 -11.06 35.31
C THR A 133 4.85 -12.34 34.62
N SER A 134 4.22 -13.46 34.95
CA SER A 134 4.40 -14.74 34.26
C SER A 134 3.15 -15.07 33.44
N GLU A 135 3.25 -16.04 32.53
CA GLU A 135 2.12 -16.44 31.68
C GLU A 135 0.85 -16.78 32.50
N GLN A 136 1.00 -17.51 33.62
CA GLN A 136 -0.14 -17.89 34.46
C GLN A 136 -0.75 -16.70 35.20
N GLN A 137 0.07 -15.75 35.67
CA GLN A 137 -0.42 -14.54 36.37
C GLN A 137 -0.97 -13.49 35.40
N GLY A 138 -0.40 -13.42 34.20
CA GLY A 138 -0.81 -12.53 33.10
C GLY A 138 -1.91 -13.10 32.21
N VAL A 139 -2.56 -14.19 32.62
CA VAL A 139 -3.70 -14.80 31.92
C VAL A 139 -3.38 -15.20 30.46
N ALA A 140 -2.14 -15.56 30.13
CA ALA A 140 -1.74 -16.14 28.83
C ALA A 140 -2.37 -15.45 27.59
N ASP A 141 -2.16 -14.13 27.45
CA ASP A 141 -2.67 -13.30 26.34
C ASP A 141 -4.20 -13.14 26.25
N TYR A 142 -4.97 -13.56 27.27
CA TYR A 142 -6.42 -13.35 27.28
C TYR A 142 -6.84 -11.90 27.52
N ILE A 143 -5.93 -11.05 28.03
CA ILE A 143 -6.22 -9.62 28.24
C ILE A 143 -6.28 -8.93 26.87
N GLN A 144 -7.42 -8.31 26.57
CA GLN A 144 -7.70 -7.62 25.31
C GLN A 144 -7.82 -6.10 25.51
N PRO A 145 -7.66 -5.30 24.44
CA PRO A 145 -8.01 -3.88 24.49
C PRO A 145 -9.46 -3.68 24.94
N GLY A 146 -9.66 -2.85 25.96
CA GLY A 146 -10.97 -2.61 26.58
C GLY A 146 -11.20 -3.38 27.89
N ASP A 147 -10.32 -4.32 28.24
CA ASP A 147 -10.33 -4.94 29.56
C ASP A 147 -9.84 -3.98 30.64
N TYR A 148 -10.40 -4.13 31.83
CA TYR A 148 -10.12 -3.28 32.98
C TYR A 148 -9.14 -3.97 33.95
N MET A 149 -8.11 -3.25 34.37
CA MET A 149 -7.14 -3.72 35.37
C MET A 149 -7.24 -2.88 36.64
N SER A 150 -7.41 -3.53 37.79
CA SER A 150 -7.36 -2.89 39.10
C SER A 150 -5.94 -2.96 39.65
N VAL A 151 -5.36 -1.80 39.97
CA VAL A 151 -4.00 -1.71 40.55
C VAL A 151 -4.10 -1.24 42.00
N ILE A 152 -3.50 -2.03 42.90
CA ILE A 152 -3.31 -1.65 44.31
C ILE A 152 -1.84 -1.27 44.49
N ALA A 153 -1.59 0.01 44.71
CA ALA A 153 -0.25 0.52 44.98
C ALA A 153 -0.09 0.83 46.46
N THR A 154 0.95 0.27 47.07
CA THR A 154 1.34 0.53 48.46
C THR A 154 2.66 1.29 48.46
N VAL A 155 2.65 2.54 48.88
CA VAL A 155 3.86 3.36 49.01
C VAL A 155 4.21 3.51 50.48
N SER A 156 5.43 3.12 50.86
CA SER A 156 5.97 3.36 52.19
C SER A 156 7.04 4.45 52.13
N THR A 157 6.82 5.56 52.83
CA THR A 157 7.82 6.63 52.98
C THR A 157 7.90 7.05 54.45
N ALA A 158 9.11 7.06 55.01
CA ALA A 158 9.38 7.39 56.41
C ALA A 158 8.43 6.68 57.43
N GLY A 159 8.09 5.42 57.17
CA GLY A 159 7.21 4.62 58.05
C GLY A 159 5.70 4.87 57.90
N LYS A 160 5.28 5.72 56.95
CA LYS A 160 3.87 5.93 56.60
C LYS A 160 3.51 5.14 55.35
N VAL A 161 2.40 4.41 55.40
CA VAL A 161 1.88 3.62 54.28
C VAL A 161 0.66 4.32 53.69
N ALA A 162 0.67 4.55 52.39
CA ALA A 162 -0.49 4.98 51.62
C ALA A 162 -0.88 3.89 50.62
N VAL A 163 -2.17 3.53 50.61
CA VAL A 163 -2.76 2.60 49.64
C VAL A 163 -3.77 3.36 48.80
N LYS A 164 -3.65 3.26 47.47
CA LYS A 164 -4.64 3.78 46.53
C LYS A 164 -5.01 2.69 45.53
N THR A 165 -6.29 2.38 45.44
CA THR A 165 -6.83 1.58 44.34
C THR A 165 -7.18 2.53 43.20
N ILE A 166 -6.64 2.25 42.02
CA ILE A 166 -7.01 2.96 40.80
C ILE A 166 -7.86 2.00 39.97
N PHE A 167 -9.11 2.37 39.76
CA PHE A 167 -9.96 1.78 38.74
C PHE A 167 -9.76 2.62 37.49
N THR A 168 -9.17 2.03 36.46
CA THR A 168 -9.24 2.57 35.10
C THR A 168 -10.17 1.69 34.29
#